data_AF-A0A5J9TEK2-F1
#
_entry.id   AF-A0A5J9TEK2-F1
#
_cell.length_a   1.000
_cell.length_b   1.000
_cell.length_c   1.000
_cell.angle_alpha   90.00
_cell.angle_beta   90.00
_cell.angle_gamma   90.00
#
_symmetry.space_group_name_H-M   'P 1'
#
loop_
_entity.id
_entity.type
_entity.pdbx_description
1 polymer ?
#
loop_
_entity_poly.entity_id
_entity_poly.type
_entity_poly.pdbx_seq_one_letter_code
_entity_poly.pdbx_strand_id
1 'polypeptide(L)'
;MGVRRRRGAGHRRFPPSRLPTQATAEDEPAGPQAVVSHRELQPPRVAPAPLPQRDVEAVYGPLMRVHFGSFPVVVASSVDMAKFFLKTHDVLFIDRPRTAAGKYTTYNYSNIGWCPYGAYWRQARKLCADELFSTRRMDSFEHVRREEVHALLRDLHATAGQVVPVKEYLSTMSLNIIITRMVLGRKYVDKEWVAYGGSVMAWKEFRWMLDELFLLNGVLNIGDWITWLSWLVLQGYVRRMKRVAKMFGRFMENVLEEHSERRRREGDAFVAKDMVDRLLQLADDPDLEVKLTRDRVKGFTQLNL
;
A
#
# COMPACT_ATOMS: atom_id res chain seq x y z
N MET A 1 -23.14 50.65 56.96
CA MET A 1 -24.58 50.33 56.76
C MET A 1 -24.80 50.16 55.26
N GLY A 2 -25.33 49.10 54.67
CA GLY A 2 -25.88 47.83 55.14
C GLY A 2 -26.26 46.99 53.90
N VAL A 3 -25.93 45.69 53.96
CA VAL A 3 -26.71 44.52 53.52
C VAL A 3 -27.21 44.47 52.05
N ARG A 4 -26.55 43.71 51.17
CA ARG A 4 -26.76 42.27 50.82
C ARG A 4 -27.97 42.01 49.90
N ARG A 5 -27.72 41.52 48.68
CA ARG A 5 -28.26 40.23 48.18
C ARG A 5 -27.54 39.76 46.91
N ARG A 6 -26.87 38.62 47.04
CA ARG A 6 -26.25 37.80 45.99
C ARG A 6 -27.33 37.20 45.07
N ARG A 7 -27.09 37.14 43.76
CA ARG A 7 -27.70 36.15 42.85
C ARG A 7 -26.60 35.17 42.44
N GLY A 8 -26.79 33.91 42.84
CA GLY A 8 -25.88 32.81 42.60
C GLY A 8 -25.98 32.25 41.19
N ALA A 9 -24.86 31.73 40.71
CA ALA A 9 -24.69 31.00 39.48
C ALA A 9 -25.51 29.70 39.46
N GLY A 10 -26.26 29.50 38.38
CA GLY A 10 -26.93 28.22 38.11
C GLY A 10 -25.93 27.20 37.57
N HIS A 11 -25.50 26.29 38.43
CA HIS A 11 -24.88 25.02 38.03
C HIS A 11 -25.87 24.19 37.21
N ARG A 12 -25.54 23.86 35.96
CA ARG A 12 -26.14 22.73 35.25
C ARG A 12 -25.60 21.45 35.89
N ARG A 13 -26.43 20.79 36.71
CA ARG A 13 -26.15 19.47 37.28
C ARG A 13 -26.26 18.41 36.18
N PHE A 14 -25.18 17.67 35.96
CA PHE A 14 -25.22 16.37 35.30
C PHE A 14 -25.93 15.37 36.24
N PRO A 15 -26.84 14.51 35.73
CA PRO A 15 -27.38 13.42 36.53
C PRO A 15 -26.30 12.36 36.81
N PRO A 16 -26.34 11.70 37.97
CA PRO A 16 -25.33 10.70 38.35
C PRO A 16 -25.46 9.44 37.51
N SER A 17 -24.30 8.91 37.13
CA SER A 17 -24.09 7.60 36.54
C SER A 17 -24.67 6.51 37.44
N ARG A 18 -25.73 5.84 36.97
CA ARG A 18 -26.15 4.56 37.52
C ARG A 18 -25.18 3.49 36.99
N LEU A 19 -24.39 2.92 37.88
CA LEU A 19 -23.75 1.62 37.67
C LEU A 19 -24.85 0.57 37.50
N PRO A 20 -24.80 -0.32 36.49
CA PRO A 20 -25.63 -1.51 36.51
C PRO A 20 -25.04 -2.50 37.51
N THR A 21 -25.83 -2.73 38.55
CA THR A 21 -25.81 -3.85 39.48
C THR A 21 -25.60 -5.19 38.76
N GLN A 22 -24.85 -6.10 39.41
CA GLN A 22 -24.77 -7.51 39.07
C GLN A 22 -26.17 -8.09 38.81
N ALA A 23 -26.44 -8.47 37.57
CA ALA A 23 -27.57 -9.29 37.20
C ALA A 23 -27.09 -10.73 37.02
N THR A 24 -27.74 -11.61 37.75
CA THR A 24 -27.69 -13.06 37.77
C THR A 24 -27.84 -13.67 36.37
N ALA A 25 -27.23 -14.85 36.21
CA ALA A 25 -27.36 -15.72 35.05
C ALA A 25 -28.84 -15.97 34.70
N GLU A 26 -29.20 -15.68 33.45
CA GLU A 26 -30.11 -16.40 32.54
C GLU A 26 -30.41 -15.51 31.32
N ASP A 27 -30.66 -16.13 30.16
CA ASP A 27 -30.92 -15.59 28.82
C ASP A 27 -29.74 -15.13 27.93
N GLU A 28 -29.06 -16.11 27.32
CA GLU A 28 -28.49 -15.96 25.96
C GLU A 28 -29.62 -15.97 24.90
N PRO A 29 -29.67 -15.03 23.94
CA PRO A 29 -30.53 -15.19 22.77
C PRO A 29 -29.96 -16.27 21.86
N ALA A 30 -30.72 -17.37 21.72
CA ALA A 30 -30.44 -18.46 20.79
C ALA A 30 -30.22 -17.93 19.35
N GLY A 31 -28.96 -17.86 18.94
CA GLY A 31 -28.59 -17.70 17.54
C GLY A 31 -29.03 -18.93 16.74
N PRO A 32 -29.38 -18.79 15.45
CA PRO A 32 -29.83 -19.92 14.65
C PRO A 32 -28.70 -20.96 14.58
N GLN A 33 -28.92 -22.10 15.22
CA GLN A 33 -28.13 -23.32 15.01
C GLN A 33 -28.39 -23.77 13.57
N ALA A 34 -27.58 -23.28 12.63
CA ALA A 34 -27.48 -23.91 11.33
C ALA A 34 -26.85 -25.29 11.55
N VAL A 35 -27.68 -26.32 11.44
CA VAL A 35 -27.29 -27.72 11.47
C VAL A 35 -26.19 -27.92 10.43
N VAL A 36 -24.95 -28.05 10.90
CA VAL A 36 -23.83 -28.50 10.08
C VAL A 36 -24.10 -29.98 9.81
N SER A 37 -24.56 -30.28 8.59
CA SER A 37 -24.52 -31.63 8.06
C SER A 37 -23.06 -32.11 8.09
N HIS A 38 -22.71 -32.88 9.12
CA HIS A 38 -21.49 -33.66 9.16
C HIS A 38 -21.55 -34.70 8.02
N ARG A 39 -21.10 -34.32 6.84
CA ARG A 39 -20.72 -35.27 5.81
C ARG A 39 -19.22 -35.43 5.89
N GLU A 40 -18.78 -36.52 6.51
CA GLU A 40 -17.41 -37.02 6.37
C GLU A 40 -17.08 -37.08 4.88
N LEU A 41 -16.07 -36.33 4.46
CA LEU A 41 -15.52 -36.41 3.12
C LEU A 41 -14.01 -36.55 3.25
N GLN A 42 -13.53 -37.73 2.86
CA GLN A 42 -12.12 -38.07 2.71
C GLN A 42 -11.36 -36.96 1.95
N PRO A 43 -10.12 -36.64 2.34
CA PRO A 43 -9.32 -35.68 1.61
C PRO A 43 -9.03 -36.21 0.19
N PRO A 44 -9.18 -35.37 -0.86
CA PRO A 44 -8.81 -35.77 -2.21
C PRO A 44 -7.30 -36.05 -2.28
N ARG A 45 -6.95 -37.16 -2.92
CA ARG A 45 -5.57 -37.70 -3.02
C ARG A 45 -4.61 -36.91 -3.91
N VAL A 46 -4.96 -35.71 -4.37
CA VAL A 46 -4.09 -34.90 -5.23
C VAL A 46 -4.32 -33.43 -4.90
N ALA A 47 -3.22 -32.72 -4.59
CA ALA A 47 -3.24 -31.28 -4.35
C ALA A 47 -3.73 -30.54 -5.61
N PRO A 48 -4.85 -29.80 -5.59
CA PRO A 48 -5.26 -29.02 -6.74
C PRO A 48 -4.52 -27.68 -6.75
N ALA A 49 -4.11 -27.26 -7.94
CA ALA A 49 -3.76 -25.87 -8.23
C ALA A 49 -4.92 -24.93 -7.81
N PRO A 50 -4.66 -23.63 -7.55
CA PRO A 50 -5.72 -22.72 -7.11
C PRO A 50 -6.82 -22.65 -8.18
N LEU A 51 -8.03 -23.12 -7.85
CA LEU A 51 -9.19 -23.01 -8.72
C LEU A 51 -9.59 -21.52 -8.85
N PRO A 52 -10.10 -21.08 -10.02
CA PRO A 52 -10.67 -19.74 -10.18
C PRO A 52 -11.77 -19.50 -9.12
N GLN A 53 -11.76 -18.34 -8.47
CA GLN A 53 -12.67 -17.97 -7.37
C GLN A 53 -14.17 -18.15 -7.72
N ARG A 54 -14.53 -18.07 -9.01
CA ARG A 54 -15.88 -18.30 -9.53
C ARG A 54 -16.39 -19.73 -9.36
N ASP A 55 -15.51 -20.72 -9.47
CA ASP A 55 -15.91 -22.13 -9.34
C ASP A 55 -16.15 -22.50 -7.87
N VAL A 56 -15.53 -21.75 -6.95
CA VAL A 56 -15.66 -21.93 -5.50
C VAL A 56 -16.93 -21.26 -4.96
N GLU A 57 -17.32 -20.11 -5.49
CA GLU A 57 -18.59 -19.46 -5.14
C GLU A 57 -19.81 -20.33 -5.46
N ALA A 58 -19.80 -21.01 -6.62
CA ALA A 58 -20.87 -21.90 -7.03
C ALA A 58 -21.09 -23.09 -6.05
N VAL A 59 -20.03 -23.49 -5.33
CA VAL A 59 -20.06 -24.63 -4.42
C VAL A 59 -20.31 -24.22 -2.96
N TYR A 60 -19.73 -23.10 -2.52
CA TYR A 60 -19.71 -22.69 -1.11
C TYR A 60 -20.52 -21.43 -0.79
N GLY A 61 -21.06 -20.76 -1.82
CA GLY A 61 -21.83 -19.53 -1.68
C GLY A 61 -20.99 -18.24 -1.65
N PRO A 62 -21.65 -17.09 -1.45
CA PRO A 62 -21.06 -15.75 -1.60
C PRO A 62 -20.10 -15.34 -0.47
N LEU A 63 -20.10 -16.10 0.64
CA LEU A 63 -19.25 -15.90 1.81
C LEU A 63 -18.77 -17.26 2.28
N MET A 64 -17.46 -17.51 2.19
CA MET A 64 -16.86 -18.79 2.53
C MET A 64 -15.71 -18.61 3.53
N ARG A 65 -15.54 -19.58 4.42
CA ARG A 65 -14.41 -19.63 5.35
C ARG A 65 -13.41 -20.68 4.87
N VAL A 66 -12.17 -20.26 4.65
CA VAL A 66 -11.06 -21.10 4.21
C VAL A 66 -9.96 -21.02 5.26
N HIS A 67 -9.27 -22.12 5.53
CA HIS A 67 -8.11 -22.10 6.44
C HIS A 67 -6.82 -22.04 5.62
N PHE A 68 -6.07 -20.94 5.75
CA PHE A 68 -4.72 -20.82 5.22
C PHE A 68 -3.74 -21.24 6.29
N GLY A 69 -3.40 -22.54 6.29
CA GLY A 69 -2.57 -23.11 7.35
C GLY A 69 -3.27 -23.00 8.70
N SER A 70 -2.68 -22.22 9.59
CA SER A 70 -3.21 -21.98 10.94
C SER A 70 -4.17 -20.79 11.02
N PHE A 71 -4.34 -20.02 9.95
CA PHE A 71 -5.14 -18.79 9.95
C PHE A 71 -6.51 -19.00 9.26
N PRO A 72 -7.63 -18.74 9.94
CA PRO A 72 -8.93 -18.68 9.29
C PRO A 72 -9.04 -17.41 8.44
N VAL A 73 -9.42 -17.57 7.18
CA VAL A 73 -9.63 -16.51 6.20
C VAL A 73 -11.07 -16.56 5.73
N VAL A 74 -11.72 -15.41 5.66
CA VAL A 74 -13.06 -15.26 5.09
C VAL A 74 -12.92 -14.68 3.69
N VAL A 75 -13.49 -15.37 2.70
CA VAL A 75 -13.51 -14.94 1.31
C VAL A 75 -14.92 -14.49 0.96
N ALA A 76 -15.03 -13.23 0.54
CA ALA A 76 -16.23 -12.66 -0.03
C ALA A 76 -16.13 -12.71 -1.56
N SER A 77 -17.03 -13.41 -2.22
CA SER A 77 -17.02 -13.63 -3.67
C SER A 77 -18.13 -12.89 -4.43
N SER A 78 -19.10 -12.29 -3.74
CA SER A 78 -20.17 -11.52 -4.37
C SER A 78 -19.99 -10.00 -4.25
N VAL A 79 -20.63 -9.26 -5.16
CA VAL A 79 -20.65 -7.78 -5.14
C VAL A 79 -21.27 -7.24 -3.86
N ASP A 80 -22.33 -7.87 -3.36
CA ASP A 80 -23.02 -7.42 -2.15
C ASP A 80 -22.18 -7.65 -0.90
N MET A 81 -21.45 -8.78 -0.83
CA MET A 81 -20.47 -8.99 0.24
C MET A 81 -19.29 -8.03 0.12
N ALA A 82 -18.79 -7.76 -1.09
CA ALA A 82 -17.74 -6.75 -1.28
C ALA A 82 -18.18 -5.36 -0.80
N LYS A 83 -19.42 -4.93 -1.08
CA LYS A 83 -19.99 -3.69 -0.54
C LYS A 83 -20.10 -3.73 0.99
N PHE A 84 -20.53 -4.85 1.55
CA PHE A 84 -20.64 -5.02 2.99
C PHE A 84 -19.30 -4.79 3.70
N PHE A 85 -18.22 -5.42 3.21
CA PHE A 85 -16.88 -5.32 3.81
C PHE A 85 -16.14 -4.01 3.47
N LEU A 86 -16.23 -3.53 2.22
CA LEU A 86 -15.41 -2.42 1.73
C LEU A 86 -16.11 -1.06 1.75
N LYS A 87 -17.41 -1.01 2.08
CA LYS A 87 -18.18 0.25 2.15
C LYS A 87 -19.00 0.38 3.42
N THR A 88 -19.77 -0.64 3.81
CA THR A 88 -20.65 -0.54 4.99
C THR A 88 -19.87 -0.67 6.30
N HIS A 89 -18.89 -1.58 6.33
CA HIS A 89 -18.06 -1.86 7.51
C HIS A 89 -16.57 -1.67 7.23
N ASP A 90 -16.22 -0.77 6.31
CA ASP A 90 -14.86 -0.57 5.84
C ASP A 90 -13.86 -0.34 6.98
N VAL A 91 -14.20 0.50 7.96
CA VAL A 91 -13.36 0.79 9.14
C VAL A 91 -13.02 -0.45 9.98
N LEU A 92 -13.87 -1.48 10.00
CA LEU A 92 -13.61 -2.72 10.74
C LEU A 92 -12.64 -3.66 9.98
N PHE A 93 -12.62 -3.59 8.66
CA PHE A 93 -11.85 -4.49 7.79
C PHE A 93 -10.70 -3.80 7.04
N ILE A 94 -10.38 -2.57 7.43
CA ILE A 94 -9.37 -1.75 6.77
C ILE A 94 -7.95 -2.17 7.14
N ASP A 95 -7.77 -2.83 8.29
CA ASP A 95 -6.44 -3.20 8.77
C ASP A 95 -5.79 -4.28 7.89
N ARG A 96 -4.46 -4.31 7.88
CA ARG A 96 -3.68 -5.22 7.02
C ARG A 96 -2.97 -6.26 7.87
N PRO A 97 -3.04 -7.56 7.50
CA PRO A 97 -2.29 -8.59 8.20
C PRO A 97 -0.78 -8.32 8.09
N ARG A 98 -0.07 -8.52 9.20
CA ARG A 98 1.37 -8.28 9.28
C ARG A 98 2.14 -9.41 8.59
N THR A 99 2.43 -9.22 7.31
CA THR A 99 3.22 -10.15 6.49
C THR A 99 4.72 -9.85 6.58
N ALA A 100 5.56 -10.82 6.23
CA ALA A 100 7.00 -10.63 6.11
C ALA A 100 7.36 -9.61 5.01
N ALA A 101 6.57 -9.52 3.94
CA ALA A 101 6.75 -8.51 2.90
C ALA A 101 6.68 -7.09 3.50
N GLY A 102 5.61 -6.75 4.23
CA GLY A 102 5.48 -5.43 4.87
C GLY A 102 6.64 -5.11 5.83
N LYS A 103 7.20 -6.12 6.51
CA LYS A 103 8.35 -5.93 7.40
C LYS A 103 9.64 -5.65 6.63
N TYR A 104 9.97 -6.50 5.66
CA TYR A 104 11.30 -6.54 5.05
C TYR A 104 11.42 -5.74 3.77
N THR A 105 10.34 -5.51 3.02
CA THR A 105 10.39 -4.77 1.75
C THR A 105 9.89 -3.33 1.87
N THR A 106 9.11 -2.99 2.91
CA THR A 106 8.43 -1.68 2.98
C THR A 106 8.74 -0.90 4.26
N TYR A 107 10.03 -0.83 4.60
CA TYR A 107 10.56 -0.04 5.72
C TYR A 107 9.83 -0.27 7.04
N ASN A 108 9.63 -1.55 7.41
CA ASN A 108 8.92 -1.95 8.62
C ASN A 108 7.49 -1.38 8.70
N TYR A 109 6.67 -1.68 7.68
CA TYR A 109 5.27 -1.23 7.57
C TYR A 109 5.11 0.30 7.52
N SER A 110 6.07 1.02 6.93
CA SER A 110 5.99 2.48 6.79
C SER A 110 5.37 2.93 5.46
N ASN A 111 5.03 2.01 4.54
CA ASN A 111 4.30 2.37 3.33
C ASN A 111 2.77 2.32 3.56
N ILE A 112 1.99 3.00 2.72
CA ILE A 112 0.52 3.05 2.86
C ILE A 112 -0.15 1.70 2.59
N GLY A 113 0.49 0.85 1.77
CA GLY A 113 -0.04 -0.46 1.38
C GLY A 113 -0.08 -1.48 2.53
N TRP A 114 0.93 -1.46 3.42
CA TRP A 114 1.09 -2.42 4.51
C TRP A 114 1.04 -1.80 5.91
N CYS A 115 0.99 -0.47 6.05
CA CYS A 115 0.88 0.14 7.38
C CYS A 115 -0.50 -0.16 8.00
N PRO A 116 -0.54 -0.48 9.31
CA PRO A 116 -1.79 -0.72 9.99
C PRO A 116 -2.62 0.56 10.04
N TYR A 117 -3.93 0.40 10.17
CA TYR A 117 -4.82 1.54 10.25
C TYR A 117 -4.53 2.39 11.49
N GLY A 118 -4.42 3.71 11.29
CA GLY A 118 -4.08 4.66 12.33
C GLY A 118 -3.95 6.09 11.80
N ALA A 119 -3.49 7.00 12.65
CA ALA A 119 -3.29 8.41 12.31
C ALA A 119 -2.42 8.58 11.06
N TYR A 120 -1.27 7.88 11.01
CA TYR A 120 -0.37 7.92 9.86
C TYR A 120 -1.06 7.48 8.56
N TRP A 121 -1.77 6.35 8.57
CA TRP A 121 -2.43 5.81 7.38
C TRP A 121 -3.48 6.80 6.85
N ARG A 122 -4.28 7.40 7.74
CA ARG A 122 -5.30 8.39 7.35
C ARG A 122 -4.67 9.63 6.76
N GLN A 123 -3.64 10.17 7.41
CA GLN A 123 -2.89 11.32 6.91
C GLN A 123 -2.26 11.00 5.55
N ALA A 124 -1.63 9.85 5.40
CA ALA A 124 -0.98 9.46 4.17
C ALA A 124 -1.98 9.28 3.01
N ARG A 125 -3.16 8.68 3.28
CA ARG A 125 -4.27 8.61 2.31
C ARG A 125 -4.76 9.99 1.90
N LYS A 126 -4.90 10.91 2.85
CA LYS A 126 -5.29 12.30 2.58
C LYS A 126 -4.25 13.01 1.70
N LEU A 127 -2.97 12.91 2.03
CA LEU A 127 -1.87 13.48 1.24
C LEU A 127 -1.83 12.91 -0.19
N CYS A 128 -2.07 11.60 -0.36
CA CYS A 128 -2.21 11.01 -1.69
C CYS A 128 -3.31 11.71 -2.49
N ALA A 129 -4.51 11.82 -1.93
CA ALA A 129 -5.67 12.36 -2.63
C ALA A 129 -5.55 13.87 -2.93
N ASP A 130 -5.09 14.64 -1.93
CA ASP A 130 -5.14 16.10 -1.98
C ASP A 130 -3.91 16.71 -2.66
N GLU A 131 -2.72 16.13 -2.46
CA GLU A 131 -1.46 16.74 -2.89
C GLU A 131 -0.80 16.03 -4.08
N LEU A 132 -0.79 14.69 -4.08
CA LEU A 132 0.00 13.92 -5.04
C LEU A 132 -0.80 13.49 -6.28
N PHE A 133 -2.05 13.08 -6.08
CA PHE A 133 -2.94 12.57 -7.13
C PHE A 133 -4.15 13.48 -7.34
N SER A 134 -4.09 14.73 -6.89
CA SER A 134 -5.15 15.70 -7.19
C SER A 134 -5.24 15.97 -8.68
N THR A 135 -6.44 16.36 -9.15
CA THR A 135 -6.70 16.66 -10.57
C THR A 135 -5.69 17.68 -11.10
N ARG A 136 -5.45 18.76 -10.36
CA ARG A 136 -4.45 19.79 -10.71
C ARG A 136 -3.05 19.20 -10.92
N ARG A 137 -2.65 18.26 -10.06
CA ARG A 137 -1.32 17.61 -10.17
C ARG A 137 -1.28 16.67 -11.37
N MET A 138 -2.34 15.90 -11.60
CA MET A 138 -2.47 15.05 -12.77
C MET A 138 -2.47 15.84 -14.09
N ASP A 139 -3.08 17.01 -14.12
CA ASP A 139 -3.07 17.91 -15.28
C ASP A 139 -1.67 18.48 -15.54
N SER A 140 -0.93 18.81 -14.48
CA SER A 140 0.46 19.28 -14.64
C SER A 140 1.38 18.25 -15.31
N PHE A 141 1.08 16.96 -15.18
CA PHE A 141 1.80 15.86 -15.82
C PHE A 141 1.21 15.42 -17.18
N GLU A 142 0.21 16.12 -17.72
CA GLU A 142 -0.39 15.78 -19.00
C GLU A 142 0.66 15.75 -20.13
N HIS A 143 1.55 16.75 -20.15
CA HIS A 143 2.61 16.84 -21.16
C HIS A 143 3.53 15.60 -21.12
N VAL A 144 3.89 15.12 -19.94
CA VAL A 144 4.71 13.91 -19.75
C VAL A 144 4.00 12.68 -20.33
N ARG A 145 2.72 12.50 -20.00
CA ARG A 145 1.93 11.37 -20.52
C ARG A 145 1.84 11.42 -22.05
N ARG A 146 1.63 12.62 -22.61
CA ARG A 146 1.56 12.82 -24.06
C ARG A 146 2.87 12.49 -24.76
N GLU A 147 4.00 12.95 -24.22
CA GLU A 147 5.34 12.65 -24.77
C GLU A 147 5.62 11.15 -24.83
N GLU A 148 5.33 10.42 -23.76
CA GLU A 148 5.62 8.99 -23.67
C GLU A 148 4.65 8.14 -24.50
N VAL A 149 3.37 8.53 -24.59
CA VAL A 149 2.42 7.91 -25.54
C VAL A 149 2.87 8.13 -26.99
N HIS A 150 3.32 9.32 -27.34
CA HIS A 150 3.87 9.57 -28.67
C HIS A 150 5.15 8.77 -28.94
N ALA A 151 6.02 8.60 -27.95
CA ALA A 151 7.20 7.75 -28.07
C ALA A 151 6.81 6.29 -28.32
N LEU A 152 5.85 5.75 -27.55
CA LEU A 152 5.31 4.41 -27.75
C LEU A 152 4.75 4.23 -29.17
N LEU A 153 3.94 5.17 -29.64
CA LEU A 153 3.34 5.10 -30.98
C LEU A 153 4.39 5.13 -32.09
N ARG A 154 5.46 5.94 -31.93
CA ARG A 154 6.59 5.93 -32.88
C ARG A 154 7.30 4.58 -32.92
N ASP A 155 7.57 3.99 -31.76
CA ASP A 155 8.27 2.69 -31.67
C ASP A 155 7.41 1.55 -32.26
N LEU A 156 6.09 1.58 -32.03
CA LEU A 156 5.15 0.65 -32.64
C LEU A 156 5.02 0.86 -34.14
N HIS A 157 5.04 2.11 -34.61
CA HIS A 157 4.98 2.39 -36.03
C HIS A 157 6.24 1.91 -36.77
N ALA A 158 7.42 2.03 -36.15
CA ALA A 158 8.67 1.51 -36.69
C ALA A 158 8.70 -0.02 -36.82
N THR A 159 7.86 -0.73 -36.08
CA THR A 159 7.73 -2.20 -36.12
C THR A 159 6.49 -2.65 -36.92
N ALA A 160 5.94 -1.76 -37.76
CA ALA A 160 4.78 -2.07 -38.58
C ALA A 160 5.00 -3.33 -39.44
N GLY A 161 4.02 -4.23 -39.42
CA GLY A 161 4.08 -5.51 -40.12
C GLY A 161 4.76 -6.65 -39.35
N GLN A 162 5.24 -6.41 -38.12
CA GLN A 162 5.84 -7.43 -37.26
C GLN A 162 4.93 -7.80 -36.08
N VAL A 163 4.98 -9.07 -35.66
CA VAL A 163 4.33 -9.50 -34.41
C VAL A 163 5.22 -9.08 -33.25
N VAL A 164 4.73 -8.15 -32.42
CA VAL A 164 5.49 -7.60 -31.29
C VAL A 164 4.79 -7.87 -29.95
N PRO A 165 5.54 -8.10 -28.86
CA PRO A 165 4.97 -8.28 -27.53
C PRO A 165 4.55 -6.92 -26.94
N VAL A 166 3.34 -6.46 -27.25
CA VAL A 166 2.79 -5.16 -26.81
C VAL A 166 2.87 -4.96 -25.28
N LYS A 167 2.78 -6.03 -24.50
CA LYS A 167 2.94 -6.00 -23.04
C LYS A 167 4.24 -5.31 -22.62
N GLU A 168 5.35 -5.60 -23.29
CA GLU A 168 6.66 -5.04 -22.90
C GLU A 168 6.75 -3.55 -23.18
N TYR A 169 6.14 -3.11 -24.29
CA TYR A 169 6.04 -1.70 -24.65
C TYR A 169 5.20 -0.92 -23.66
N LEU A 170 4.03 -1.45 -23.27
CA LEU A 170 3.15 -0.85 -22.28
C LEU A 170 3.76 -0.85 -20.88
N SER A 171 4.41 -1.93 -20.46
CA SER A 171 5.15 -1.99 -19.19
C SER A 171 6.27 -0.95 -19.19
N THR A 172 7.05 -0.85 -20.26
CA THR A 172 8.16 0.12 -20.36
C THR A 172 7.64 1.56 -20.33
N MET A 173 6.57 1.85 -21.08
CA MET A 173 5.91 3.16 -21.06
C MET A 173 5.40 3.50 -19.65
N SER A 174 4.70 2.57 -18.98
CA SER A 174 4.15 2.80 -17.65
C SER A 174 5.26 3.06 -16.63
N LEU A 175 6.33 2.26 -16.66
CA LEU A 175 7.50 2.46 -15.80
C LEU A 175 8.18 3.80 -16.11
N ASN A 176 8.36 4.19 -17.37
CA ASN A 176 8.97 5.47 -17.72
C ASN A 176 8.12 6.67 -17.27
N ILE A 177 6.82 6.66 -17.56
CA ILE A 177 5.86 7.72 -17.19
C ILE A 177 5.80 7.88 -15.68
N ILE A 178 5.43 6.80 -14.97
CA ILE A 178 5.08 6.83 -13.55
C ILE A 178 6.35 7.06 -12.73
N ILE A 179 7.38 6.26 -12.96
CA ILE A 179 8.54 6.20 -12.07
C ILE A 179 9.46 7.38 -12.35
N THR A 180 9.96 7.50 -13.57
CA THR A 180 11.08 8.43 -13.80
C THR A 180 10.63 9.88 -13.83
N ARG A 181 9.47 10.18 -14.42
CA ARG A 181 9.10 11.59 -14.71
C ARG A 181 8.07 12.16 -13.75
N MET A 182 7.04 11.40 -13.40
CA MET A 182 6.01 11.90 -12.47
C MET A 182 6.48 11.79 -11.01
N VAL A 183 7.05 10.64 -10.64
CA VAL A 183 7.45 10.39 -9.25
C VAL A 183 8.82 10.96 -8.94
N LEU A 184 9.83 10.63 -9.75
CA LEU A 184 11.22 11.00 -9.48
C LEU A 184 11.66 12.30 -10.18
N GLY A 185 10.90 12.84 -11.14
CA GLY A 185 11.21 14.13 -11.79
C GLY A 185 12.32 14.13 -12.85
N ARG A 186 13.06 13.03 -13.05
CA ARG A 186 14.05 12.88 -14.14
C ARG A 186 14.30 11.41 -14.50
N LYS A 187 14.88 11.18 -15.67
CA LYS A 187 15.36 9.85 -16.06
C LYS A 187 16.58 9.46 -15.23
N TYR A 188 16.35 8.70 -14.15
CA TYR A 188 17.39 8.13 -13.28
C TYR A 188 18.04 6.85 -13.84
N VAL A 189 17.53 6.40 -14.99
CA VAL A 189 17.76 5.07 -15.48
C VAL A 189 18.11 5.20 -16.95
N ASP A 190 19.37 5.00 -17.26
CA ASP A 190 19.85 5.10 -18.63
C ASP A 190 19.76 3.75 -19.36
N LYS A 191 19.53 3.78 -20.67
CA LYS A 191 19.43 2.58 -21.52
C LYS A 191 20.81 1.93 -21.71
N GLU A 192 21.85 2.75 -21.75
CA GLU A 192 23.25 2.36 -21.82
C GLU A 192 24.02 3.28 -20.88
N TRP A 193 24.95 2.72 -20.12
CA TRP A 193 25.76 3.40 -19.11
C TRP A 193 26.27 4.79 -19.55
N VAL A 194 25.96 5.84 -18.78
CA VAL A 194 26.81 7.04 -18.73
C VAL A 194 27.22 7.28 -17.29
N ALA A 195 28.40 6.79 -16.94
CA ALA A 195 29.10 7.23 -15.74
C ALA A 195 29.66 8.63 -15.98
N TYR A 196 28.99 9.61 -15.39
CA TYR A 196 29.67 10.79 -14.88
C TYR A 196 29.07 11.15 -13.53
N GLY A 197 29.76 10.73 -12.45
CA GLY A 197 29.56 11.21 -11.08
C GLY A 197 28.19 10.96 -10.45
N GLY A 198 28.00 9.80 -9.81
CA GLY A 198 26.98 9.63 -8.77
C GLY A 198 25.84 8.65 -9.09
N SER A 199 26.16 7.36 -9.22
CA SER A 199 25.25 6.20 -9.08
C SER A 199 23.94 6.24 -9.91
N VAL A 200 24.08 6.10 -11.23
CA VAL A 200 22.98 5.75 -12.14
C VAL A 200 22.80 4.23 -12.12
N MET A 201 21.58 3.75 -11.84
CA MET A 201 21.24 2.31 -11.91
C MET A 201 20.91 1.96 -13.37
N ALA A 202 21.42 0.84 -13.87
CA ALA A 202 21.11 0.42 -15.24
C ALA A 202 19.62 0.05 -15.38
N TRP A 203 19.00 0.32 -16.54
CA TRP A 203 17.58 -0.01 -16.78
C TRP A 203 17.21 -1.45 -16.50
N LYS A 204 18.09 -2.38 -16.85
CA LYS A 204 17.88 -3.81 -16.58
C LYS A 204 17.87 -4.12 -15.07
N GLU A 205 18.78 -3.51 -14.30
CA GLU A 205 18.85 -3.70 -12.85
C GLU A 205 17.66 -3.07 -12.13
N PHE A 206 17.24 -1.89 -12.58
CA PHE A 206 16.09 -1.18 -12.05
C PHE A 206 14.79 -1.97 -12.29
N ARG A 207 14.59 -2.45 -13.53
CA ARG A 207 13.43 -3.28 -13.87
C ARG A 207 13.41 -4.59 -13.09
N TRP A 208 14.56 -5.28 -13.00
CA TRP A 208 14.68 -6.48 -12.17
C TRP A 208 14.33 -6.21 -10.71
N MET A 209 14.82 -5.10 -10.14
CA MET A 209 14.53 -4.72 -8.76
C MET A 209 13.02 -4.51 -8.53
N LEU A 210 12.32 -3.86 -9.47
CA LEU A 210 10.87 -3.66 -9.38
C LEU A 210 10.09 -4.95 -9.58
N ASP A 211 10.43 -5.75 -10.59
CA ASP A 211 9.77 -7.04 -10.85
C ASP A 211 9.91 -7.96 -9.63
N GLU A 212 11.09 -8.00 -9.04
CA GLU A 212 11.36 -8.76 -7.81
C GLU A 212 10.59 -8.17 -6.61
N LEU A 213 10.48 -6.84 -6.50
CA LEU A 213 9.67 -6.19 -5.46
C LEU A 213 8.18 -6.54 -5.59
N PHE A 214 7.61 -6.47 -6.79
CA PHE A 214 6.22 -6.84 -7.06
C PHE A 214 5.97 -8.31 -6.78
N LEU A 215 6.87 -9.20 -7.22
CA LEU A 215 6.79 -10.63 -6.95
C LEU A 215 6.83 -10.92 -5.45
N LEU A 216 7.77 -10.34 -4.70
CA LEU A 216 7.91 -10.59 -3.27
C LEU A 216 6.76 -9.98 -2.44
N ASN A 217 6.10 -8.93 -2.92
CA ASN A 217 4.91 -8.37 -2.28
C ASN A 217 3.62 -9.13 -2.66
N GLY A 218 3.56 -9.74 -3.84
CA GLY A 218 2.39 -10.49 -4.33
C GLY A 218 2.39 -11.97 -3.95
N VAL A 219 3.54 -12.57 -3.67
CA VAL A 219 3.63 -13.99 -3.28
C VAL A 219 3.05 -14.18 -1.89
N LEU A 220 2.07 -15.09 -1.78
CA LEU A 220 1.60 -15.62 -0.50
C LEU A 220 2.73 -16.42 0.14
N ASN A 221 3.45 -15.79 1.06
CA ASN A 221 4.58 -16.43 1.72
C ASN A 221 4.07 -17.49 2.70
N ILE A 222 4.30 -18.77 2.40
CA ILE A 222 3.80 -19.91 3.20
C ILE A 222 4.23 -19.79 4.67
N GLY A 223 5.41 -19.20 4.94
CA GLY A 223 5.90 -18.96 6.30
C GLY A 223 5.10 -17.93 7.11
N ASP A 224 4.31 -17.06 6.46
CA ASP A 224 3.38 -16.13 7.13
C ASP A 224 2.08 -16.82 7.55
N TRP A 225 1.69 -17.90 6.86
CA TRP A 225 0.42 -18.62 7.09
C TRP A 225 0.60 -19.94 7.85
N ILE A 226 1.78 -20.54 7.76
CA ILE A 226 2.14 -21.83 8.36
C ILE A 226 3.37 -21.63 9.26
N THR A 227 3.13 -21.22 10.51
CA THR A 227 4.17 -20.79 11.46
C THR A 227 5.23 -21.85 11.74
N TRP A 228 4.87 -23.14 11.77
CA TRP A 228 5.82 -24.24 11.97
C TRP A 228 6.70 -24.57 10.76
N LEU A 229 6.31 -24.16 9.54
CA LEU A 229 7.14 -24.24 8.32
C LEU A 229 7.90 -22.94 8.04
N SER A 230 7.75 -21.95 8.92
CA SER A 230 8.37 -20.63 8.77
C SER A 230 9.90 -20.74 8.64
N TRP A 231 10.56 -21.64 9.37
CA TRP A 231 12.03 -21.75 9.32
C TRP A 231 12.60 -22.18 7.96
N LEU A 232 11.90 -23.02 7.18
CA LEU A 232 12.42 -23.59 5.92
C LEU A 232 12.15 -22.68 4.71
N VAL A 233 10.95 -22.11 4.61
CA VAL A 233 10.50 -21.33 3.44
C VAL A 233 10.82 -19.84 3.61
N LEU A 234 10.73 -19.31 4.84
CA LEU A 234 10.91 -17.89 5.09
C LEU A 234 12.36 -17.46 4.87
N GLN A 235 13.34 -18.35 5.07
CA GLN A 235 14.76 -17.98 4.99
C GLN A 235 15.19 -17.58 3.57
N GLY A 236 14.70 -18.26 2.53
CA GLY A 236 15.00 -17.93 1.13
C GLY A 236 14.35 -16.63 0.69
N TYR A 237 13.05 -16.48 0.94
CA TYR A 237 12.30 -15.27 0.59
C TYR A 237 12.77 -14.05 1.38
N VAL A 238 13.04 -14.17 2.67
CA VAL A 238 13.54 -13.04 3.48
C VAL A 238 14.92 -12.58 3.02
N ARG A 239 15.80 -13.50 2.60
CA ARG A 239 17.10 -13.12 2.00
C ARG A 239 16.90 -12.30 0.72
N ARG A 240 15.97 -12.71 -0.16
CA ARG A 240 15.60 -11.96 -1.38
C ARG A 240 14.99 -10.59 -1.05
N MET A 241 14.04 -10.55 -0.11
CA MET A 241 13.41 -9.31 0.37
C MET A 241 14.44 -8.32 0.92
N LYS A 242 15.36 -8.78 1.78
CA LYS A 242 16.44 -7.94 2.31
C LYS A 242 17.37 -7.43 1.22
N ARG A 243 17.68 -8.26 0.21
CA ARG A 243 18.52 -7.85 -0.93
C ARG A 243 17.85 -6.71 -1.71
N VAL A 244 16.58 -6.89 -2.07
CA VAL A 244 15.79 -5.89 -2.81
C VAL A 244 15.63 -4.62 -1.98
N ALA A 245 15.27 -4.73 -0.70
CA ALA A 245 15.13 -3.58 0.19
C ALA A 245 16.44 -2.79 0.32
N LYS A 246 17.59 -3.46 0.35
CA LYS A 246 18.90 -2.78 0.36
C LYS A 246 19.20 -2.09 -0.96
N MET A 247 18.88 -2.70 -2.10
CA MET A 247 19.06 -2.09 -3.42
C MET A 247 18.17 -0.87 -3.59
N PHE A 248 16.87 -1.03 -3.31
CA PHE A 248 15.88 0.02 -3.38
C PHE A 248 16.17 1.15 -2.39
N GLY A 249 16.59 0.80 -1.17
CA GLY A 249 17.01 1.76 -0.15
C GLY A 249 18.18 2.64 -0.59
N ARG A 250 19.20 2.07 -1.25
CA ARG A 250 20.32 2.86 -1.82
C ARG A 250 19.85 3.77 -2.96
N PHE A 251 19.05 3.23 -3.88
CA PHE A 251 18.50 3.99 -4.98
C PHE A 251 17.70 5.21 -4.49
N MET A 252 16.78 4.99 -3.55
CA MET A 252 15.96 6.07 -2.98
C MET A 252 16.77 7.06 -2.16
N GLU A 253 17.84 6.63 -1.48
CA GLU A 253 18.72 7.55 -0.75
C GLU A 253 19.39 8.55 -1.71
N ASN A 254 19.95 8.05 -2.82
CA ASN A 254 20.56 8.90 -3.85
C ASN A 254 19.55 9.89 -4.45
N VAL A 255 18.33 9.40 -4.77
CA VAL A 255 17.25 10.26 -5.27
C VAL A 255 16.93 11.36 -4.26
N LEU A 256 16.75 11.01 -2.97
CA LEU A 256 16.39 11.99 -1.95
C LEU A 256 17.52 12.99 -1.69
N GLU A 257 18.78 12.55 -1.73
CA GLU A 257 19.94 13.43 -1.59
C GLU A 257 19.99 14.46 -2.71
N GLU A 258 19.85 14.05 -3.97
CA GLU A 258 19.84 14.98 -5.09
C GLU A 258 18.69 16.00 -5.02
N HIS A 259 17.47 15.56 -4.69
CA HIS A 259 16.34 16.47 -4.54
C HIS A 259 16.57 17.45 -3.37
N SER A 260 17.19 16.97 -2.29
CA SER A 260 17.57 17.82 -1.15
C SER A 260 18.65 18.84 -1.54
N GLU A 261 19.66 18.44 -2.32
CA GLU A 261 20.69 19.34 -2.85
C GLU A 261 20.13 20.37 -3.82
N ARG A 262 19.23 19.95 -4.73
CA ARG A 262 18.52 20.88 -5.63
C ARG A 262 17.76 21.93 -4.83
N ARG A 263 17.00 21.50 -3.81
CA ARG A 263 16.26 22.40 -2.94
C ARG A 263 17.17 23.38 -2.19
N ARG A 264 18.32 22.91 -1.70
CA ARG A 264 19.34 23.79 -1.07
C ARG A 264 19.94 24.79 -2.06
N ARG A 265 20.17 24.39 -3.31
CA ARG A 265 20.70 25.26 -4.37
C ARG A 265 19.70 26.31 -4.83
N GLU A 266 18.42 25.94 -4.96
CA GLU A 266 17.37 26.83 -5.46
C GLU A 266 16.79 27.74 -4.37
N GLY A 267 16.90 27.37 -3.08
CA GLY A 267 16.49 28.21 -1.95
C GLY A 267 15.04 28.65 -2.07
N ASP A 268 14.79 29.96 -1.97
CA ASP A 268 13.45 30.56 -2.04
C ASP A 268 12.80 30.47 -3.43
N ALA A 269 13.59 30.23 -4.49
CA ALA A 269 13.08 30.02 -5.85
C ALA A 269 12.64 28.57 -6.12
N PHE A 270 12.79 27.67 -5.14
CA PHE A 270 12.46 26.26 -5.30
C PHE A 270 10.97 26.03 -5.53
N VAL A 271 10.64 25.37 -6.63
CA VAL A 271 9.28 24.96 -6.97
C VAL A 271 9.23 23.44 -7.12
N ALA A 272 8.32 22.79 -6.41
CA ALA A 272 8.19 21.33 -6.43
C ALA A 272 7.65 20.82 -7.77
N LYS A 273 8.51 20.13 -8.53
CA LYS A 273 8.19 19.63 -9.88
C LYS A 273 7.64 18.23 -9.87
N ASP A 274 8.08 17.40 -8.92
CA ASP A 274 7.80 15.97 -8.88
C ASP A 274 7.22 15.52 -7.53
N MET A 275 6.87 14.24 -7.41
CA MET A 275 6.27 13.70 -6.19
C MET A 275 7.26 13.72 -5.01
N VAL A 276 8.54 13.45 -5.27
CA VAL A 276 9.58 13.43 -4.22
C VAL A 276 9.78 14.82 -3.62
N ASP A 277 9.86 15.86 -4.44
CA ASP A 277 9.90 17.26 -3.98
C ASP A 277 8.73 17.59 -3.07
N ARG A 278 7.51 17.19 -3.47
CA ARG A 278 6.31 17.45 -2.68
C ARG A 278 6.37 16.74 -1.35
N LEU A 279 6.77 15.47 -1.33
CA LEU A 279 6.94 14.72 -0.10
C LEU A 279 8.02 15.33 0.80
N LEU A 280 9.11 15.86 0.23
CA LEU A 280 10.15 16.57 0.98
C LEU A 280 9.69 17.94 1.49
N GLN A 281 8.84 18.67 0.77
CA GLN A 281 8.20 19.89 1.28
C GLN A 281 7.26 19.57 2.44
N LEU A 282 6.40 18.57 2.28
CA LEU A 282 5.47 18.11 3.30
C LEU A 282 6.20 17.55 4.53
N ALA A 283 7.39 16.96 4.39
CA ALA A 283 8.17 16.46 5.51
C ALA A 283 8.68 17.56 6.46
N ASP A 284 8.78 18.80 5.98
CA ASP A 284 9.17 19.95 6.78
C ASP A 284 7.97 20.67 7.42
N ASP A 285 6.74 20.31 7.04
CA ASP A 285 5.52 20.91 7.56
C ASP A 285 5.31 20.50 9.04
N PRO A 286 5.31 21.47 9.98
CA PRO A 286 5.09 21.19 11.40
C PRO A 286 3.65 20.80 11.73
N ASP A 287 2.68 21.06 10.86
CA ASP A 287 1.25 20.87 11.12
C ASP A 287 0.77 19.43 10.86
N LEU A 288 1.66 18.55 10.37
CA LEU A 288 1.34 17.14 10.18
C LEU A 288 1.18 16.41 11.52
N GLU A 289 0.01 15.79 11.73
CA GLU A 289 -0.30 14.94 12.89
C GLU A 289 0.79 13.88 13.12
N VAL A 290 1.33 13.33 12.04
CA VAL A 290 2.41 12.36 12.05
C VAL A 290 3.52 12.79 11.08
N LYS A 291 4.69 13.13 11.63
CA LYS A 291 5.84 13.57 10.84
C LYS A 291 6.27 12.55 9.77
N LEU A 292 6.48 13.01 8.54
CA LEU A 292 7.06 12.20 7.47
C LEU A 292 8.57 12.07 7.69
N THR A 293 8.98 10.99 8.33
CA THR A 293 10.40 10.63 8.41
C THR A 293 10.93 10.27 7.03
N ARG A 294 12.25 10.31 6.85
CA ARG A 294 12.90 9.94 5.58
C ARG A 294 12.48 8.55 5.09
N ASP A 295 12.34 7.58 5.99
CA ASP A 295 11.87 6.23 5.64
C ASP A 295 10.40 6.19 5.23
N ARG A 296 9.55 7.05 5.80
CA ARG A 296 8.16 7.21 5.35
C ARG A 296 8.09 7.84 3.98
N VAL A 297 8.92 8.84 3.69
CA VAL A 297 9.04 9.42 2.34
C VAL A 297 9.46 8.34 1.35
N LYS A 298 10.49 7.53 1.66
CA LYS A 298 10.91 6.42 0.81
C LYS A 298 9.79 5.40 0.59
N GLY A 299 9.09 5.00 1.66
CA GLY A 299 7.97 4.06 1.58
C GLY A 299 6.79 4.61 0.78
N PHE A 300 6.54 5.91 0.86
CA PHE A 300 5.54 6.61 0.06
C PHE A 300 5.93 6.61 -1.41
N THR A 301 7.18 6.93 -1.72
CA THR A 301 7.69 6.89 -3.08
C THR A 301 7.61 5.48 -3.66
N GLN A 302 8.08 4.48 -2.92
CA GLN A 302 8.09 3.07 -3.31
C GLN A 302 6.72 2.53 -3.75
N LEU A 303 5.65 2.89 -3.05
CA LEU A 303 4.31 2.38 -3.37
C LEU A 303 3.78 2.93 -4.71
N ASN A 304 4.28 4.08 -5.13
CA ASN A 304 3.80 4.81 -6.29
C ASN A 304 4.72 4.65 -7.52
N LEU A 305 5.73 3.76 -7.45
CA LEU A 305 6.54 3.34 -8.59
C LEU A 305 5.89 2.15 -9.29
#